data_AF-A0A356TKW2-F1
#
_entry.id   AF-A0A356TKW2-F1
#
_cell.length_a   1.000
_cell.length_b   1.000
_cell.length_c   1.000
_cell.angle_alpha   90.00
_cell.angle_beta   90.00
_cell.angle_gamma   90.00
#
_symmetry.space_group_name_H-M   'P 1'
#
loop_
_entity.id
_entity.type
_entity.pdbx_description
1 polymer ?
#
loop_
_entity_poly.entity_id
_entity_poly.type
_entity_poly.pdbx_seq_one_letter_code
_entity_poly.pdbx_strand_id
1 'polypeptide(L)'
;MDASLSWELLSNSGYRSAVATLVTTRVTDRGPVYVADVELRAHLGWLEPPREDHLVRLHHVEIPRTQLRDTQDAVARWLDDRRAFERDLAPGGPGTRLSITLGPDPDFVSSVEKPVCRLRYATESGMEGTCAWVTDETCLRAWLDGLSSWLNVAIGA
;
A
#
# COMPACT_ATOMS: atom_id res chain seq x y z
N MET A 1 14.14 1.59 -21.68
CA MET A 1 12.95 1.68 -20.81
C MET A 1 13.38 1.15 -19.48
N ASP A 2 13.74 2.02 -18.54
CA ASP A 2 13.89 1.57 -17.15
C ASP A 2 12.51 1.15 -16.67
N ALA A 3 12.36 -0.12 -16.31
CA ALA A 3 11.13 -0.60 -15.71
C ALA A 3 10.99 0.11 -14.36
N SER A 4 9.99 0.99 -14.24
CA SER A 4 9.69 1.64 -12.96
C SER A 4 9.30 0.55 -11.95
N LEU A 5 10.03 0.44 -10.85
CA LEU A 5 9.77 -0.57 -9.85
C LEU A 5 8.57 -0.15 -9.00
N SER A 6 7.51 -0.97 -8.99
CA SER A 6 6.29 -0.70 -8.23
C SER A 6 5.83 -1.94 -7.48
N TRP A 7 5.01 -1.72 -6.45
CA TRP A 7 4.14 -2.75 -5.89
C TRP A 7 2.70 -2.30 -6.02
N GLU A 8 1.79 -3.27 -6.09
CA GLU A 8 0.36 -3.03 -6.18
C GLU A 8 -0.39 -3.92 -5.19
N LEU A 9 -1.39 -3.35 -4.54
CA LEU A 9 -2.37 -4.07 -3.74
C LEU A 9 -3.76 -3.88 -4.36
N LEU A 10 -4.33 -4.99 -4.83
CA LEU A 10 -5.61 -5.03 -5.53
C LEU A 10 -6.78 -5.40 -4.62
N SER A 11 -7.97 -4.95 -4.98
CA SER A 11 -9.20 -5.60 -4.55
C SER A 11 -9.41 -6.91 -5.29
N ASN A 12 -10.11 -7.85 -4.67
CA ASN A 12 -10.44 -9.14 -5.31
C ASN A 12 -11.30 -8.98 -6.57
N SER A 13 -12.01 -7.85 -6.70
CA SER A 13 -12.80 -7.48 -7.87
C SER A 13 -12.00 -6.78 -8.98
N GLY A 14 -10.75 -6.36 -8.71
CA GLY A 14 -9.93 -5.57 -9.64
C GLY A 14 -10.34 -4.09 -9.78
N TYR A 15 -11.39 -3.64 -9.09
CA TYR A 15 -11.89 -2.27 -9.22
C TYR A 15 -11.22 -1.25 -8.31
N ARG A 16 -10.46 -1.67 -7.29
CA ARG A 16 -9.76 -0.75 -6.41
C ARG A 16 -8.32 -1.20 -6.28
N SER A 17 -7.39 -0.25 -6.26
CA SER A 17 -5.99 -0.56 -6.06
C SER A 17 -5.24 0.53 -5.34
N ALA A 18 -4.17 0.14 -4.68
CA ALA A 18 -3.09 1.03 -4.28
C ALA A 18 -1.81 0.62 -4.99
N VAL A 19 -1.20 1.56 -5.70
CA VAL A 19 0.07 1.36 -6.39
C VAL A 19 1.07 2.32 -5.78
N ALA A 20 2.22 1.82 -5.35
CA ALA A 20 3.36 2.68 -5.05
C ALA A 20 4.46 2.45 -6.08
N THR A 21 4.99 3.53 -6.63
CA THR A 21 6.07 3.52 -7.60
C THR A 21 7.30 4.13 -6.98
N LEU A 22 8.41 3.38 -6.97
CA LEU A 22 9.67 3.83 -6.41
C LEU A 22 10.22 4.97 -7.27
N VAL A 23 10.45 6.13 -6.63
CA VAL A 23 11.08 7.30 -7.25
C VAL A 23 12.58 7.25 -7.01
N THR A 24 12.99 7.05 -5.75
CA THR A 24 14.40 6.97 -5.37
C THR A 24 14.58 6.30 -4.01
N THR A 25 15.82 6.00 -3.65
CA THR A 25 16.21 5.52 -2.31
C THR A 25 17.21 6.49 -1.70
N ARG A 26 17.19 6.67 -0.37
CA ARG A 26 18.18 7.49 0.33
C ARG A 26 18.41 6.99 1.75
N VAL A 27 19.51 7.41 2.36
CA VAL A 27 19.78 7.19 3.79
C VAL A 27 19.50 8.49 4.54
N THR A 28 18.72 8.40 5.62
CA THR A 28 18.47 9.50 6.55
C THR A 28 19.16 9.22 7.88
N ASP A 29 19.10 10.19 8.80
CA ASP A 29 19.47 10.03 10.21
C ASP A 29 18.73 8.89 10.91
N ARG A 30 17.53 8.53 10.42
CA ARG A 30 16.69 7.43 10.92
C ARG A 30 16.90 6.12 10.17
N GLY A 31 17.82 6.12 9.21
CA GLY A 31 18.19 4.94 8.41
C GLY A 31 17.65 4.98 6.97
N PRO A 32 17.69 3.82 6.28
CA PRO A 32 17.31 3.73 4.88
C PRO A 32 15.82 3.97 4.64
N VAL A 33 15.50 4.79 3.64
CA VAL A 33 14.11 5.08 3.22
C VAL A 33 13.93 4.96 1.70
N TYR A 34 12.75 4.50 1.32
CA TYR A 34 12.23 4.55 -0.04
C TYR A 34 11.40 5.82 -0.21
N VAL A 35 11.61 6.55 -1.30
CA VAL A 35 10.76 7.67 -1.69
C VAL A 35 9.91 7.20 -2.86
N ALA A 36 8.60 7.27 -2.70
CA ALA A 36 7.66 6.72 -3.67
C ALA A 36 6.49 7.66 -3.95
N ASP A 37 5.96 7.57 -5.17
CA ASP A 37 4.66 8.13 -5.49
C ASP A 37 3.60 7.05 -5.30
N VAL A 38 2.56 7.36 -4.54
CA VAL A 38 1.48 6.44 -4.20
C VAL A 38 0.19 6.90 -4.85
N GLU A 39 -0.45 5.99 -5.57
CA GLU A 39 -1.74 6.20 -6.22
C GLU A 39 -2.79 5.29 -5.59
N LEU A 40 -3.91 5.87 -5.15
CA LEU A 40 -5.09 5.14 -4.70
C LEU A 40 -6.17 5.29 -5.77
N ARG A 41 -6.57 4.17 -6.37
CA ARG A 41 -7.46 4.12 -7.54
C ARG A 41 -8.76 3.42 -7.19
N ALA A 42 -9.88 3.93 -7.69
CA ALA A 42 -11.16 3.25 -7.66
C ALA A 42 -11.89 3.38 -9.00
N HIS A 43 -11.91 2.27 -9.75
CA HIS A 43 -12.61 2.09 -11.00
C HIS A 43 -14.10 1.82 -10.77
N LEU A 44 -14.97 2.67 -11.28
CA LEU A 44 -16.42 2.42 -11.26
C LEU A 44 -16.81 1.61 -12.50
N GLY A 45 -16.58 0.30 -12.43
CA GLY A 45 -16.82 -0.64 -13.53
C GLY A 45 -18.31 -0.92 -13.78
N TRP A 46 -19.00 -0.01 -14.47
CA TRP A 46 -20.25 -0.30 -15.21
C TRP A 46 -20.40 0.51 -16.52
N LEU A 47 -19.48 1.45 -16.80
CA LEU A 47 -19.54 2.31 -17.99
C LEU A 47 -18.23 2.17 -18.77
N GLU A 48 -18.31 1.63 -19.99
CA GLU A 48 -17.24 1.77 -20.98
C GLU A 48 -17.43 3.10 -21.74
N PRO A 49 -16.37 3.91 -21.93
CA PRO A 49 -15.03 3.79 -21.36
C PRO A 49 -14.98 4.27 -19.89
N PRO A 50 -14.05 3.76 -19.06
CA PRO A 50 -13.86 4.25 -17.70
C PRO A 50 -13.54 5.76 -17.75
N ARG A 51 -14.51 6.59 -17.32
CA ARG A 51 -14.31 8.03 -17.15
C ARG A 51 -13.54 8.24 -15.86
N GLU A 52 -12.46 9.03 -15.94
CA GLU A 52 -11.48 9.32 -14.90
C GLU A 52 -11.93 8.94 -13.49
N ASP A 53 -11.47 7.74 -13.13
CA ASP A 53 -11.70 7.04 -11.89
C ASP A 53 -11.20 7.87 -10.70
N HIS A 54 -11.85 7.71 -9.54
CA HIS A 54 -11.43 8.40 -8.33
C HIS A 54 -9.97 8.05 -8.03
N LEU A 55 -9.10 9.05 -8.16
CA LEU A 55 -7.66 8.92 -8.05
C LEU A 55 -7.14 9.90 -7.01
N VAL A 56 -6.49 9.36 -5.98
CA VAL A 56 -5.68 10.15 -5.05
C VAL A 56 -4.21 9.88 -5.38
N ARG A 57 -3.43 10.95 -5.56
CA ARG A 57 -1.99 10.89 -5.73
C ARG A 57 -1.29 11.50 -4.52
N LEU A 58 -0.40 10.74 -3.91
CA LEU A 58 0.47 11.18 -2.83
C LEU A 58 1.91 11.14 -3.37
N HIS A 59 2.52 12.30 -3.54
CA HIS A 59 3.88 12.40 -4.05
C HIS A 59 4.91 12.31 -2.93
N HIS A 60 6.07 11.74 -3.25
CA HIS A 60 7.23 11.68 -2.35
C HIS A 60 6.92 11.13 -0.94
N VAL A 61 6.13 10.05 -0.87
CA VAL A 61 5.89 9.33 0.38
C VAL A 61 7.17 8.62 0.81
N GLU A 62 7.65 8.95 2.01
CA GLU A 62 8.84 8.35 2.59
C GLU A 62 8.48 7.11 3.39
N ILE A 63 8.88 5.95 2.89
CA ILE A 63 8.62 4.64 3.49
C ILE A 63 9.94 4.12 4.07
N PRO A 64 10.12 4.10 5.40
CA PRO A 64 11.29 3.50 6.01
C PRO A 64 11.41 2.02 5.64
N ARG A 65 12.64 1.55 5.38
CA ARG A 65 12.87 0.14 5.05
C ARG A 65 12.38 -0.81 6.15
N THR A 66 12.50 -0.39 7.41
CA THR A 66 11.99 -1.15 8.57
C THR A 66 10.47 -1.31 8.50
N GLN A 67 9.73 -0.24 8.20
CA GLN A 67 8.26 -0.31 8.06
C GLN A 67 7.83 -1.17 6.86
N LEU A 68 8.56 -1.10 5.74
CA LEU A 68 8.29 -1.95 4.59
C LEU A 68 8.50 -3.44 4.94
N ARG A 69 9.56 -3.75 5.69
CA ARG A 69 9.84 -5.11 6.18
C ARG A 69 8.82 -5.57 7.21
N ASP A 70 8.47 -4.74 8.17
CA ASP A 70 7.47 -5.08 9.18
C ASP A 70 6.09 -5.32 8.55
N THR A 71 5.79 -4.62 7.46
CA THR A 71 4.58 -4.85 6.66
C THR A 71 4.67 -6.15 5.86
N GLN A 72 5.80 -6.42 5.20
CA GLN A 72 6.06 -7.69 4.51
C GLN A 72 5.87 -8.88 5.47
N ASP A 73 6.48 -8.82 6.65
CA ASP A 73 6.39 -9.85 7.69
C ASP A 73 4.95 -10.00 8.21
N ALA A 74 4.21 -8.90 8.36
CA ALA A 74 2.82 -8.94 8.80
C ALA A 74 1.91 -9.59 7.74
N VAL A 75 2.11 -9.29 6.45
CA VAL A 75 1.38 -9.93 5.35
C VAL A 75 1.70 -11.42 5.28
N ALA A 76 2.98 -11.79 5.38
CA ALA A 76 3.40 -13.19 5.39
C ALA A 76 2.76 -13.96 6.56
N ARG A 77 2.77 -13.40 7.77
CA ARG A 77 2.11 -14.00 8.94
C ARG A 77 0.59 -14.10 8.75
N TRP A 78 -0.04 -13.08 8.16
CA TRP A 78 -1.47 -13.12 7.88
C TRP A 78 -1.82 -14.28 6.93
N LEU A 79 -0.98 -14.59 5.94
CA LEU A 79 -1.20 -15.74 5.06
C LEU A 79 -1.22 -17.08 5.82
N ASP A 80 -0.51 -17.16 6.93
CA ASP A 80 -0.43 -18.36 7.78
C ASP A 80 -1.57 -18.42 8.82
N ASP A 81 -1.78 -17.35 9.59
CA ASP A 81 -2.65 -17.35 10.78
C ASP A 81 -3.95 -16.54 10.65
N ARG A 82 -4.08 -15.76 9.56
CA ARG A 82 -5.22 -14.90 9.24
C ARG A 82 -5.56 -13.86 10.32
N ARG A 83 -4.60 -13.52 11.18
CA ARG A 83 -4.81 -12.54 12.26
C ARG A 83 -4.74 -11.12 11.72
N ALA A 84 -5.75 -10.33 12.04
CA ALA A 84 -5.80 -8.93 11.65
C ALA A 84 -4.59 -8.14 12.18
N PHE A 85 -4.14 -7.14 11.42
CA PHE A 85 -3.03 -6.28 11.80
C PHE A 85 -3.23 -4.85 11.32
N GLU A 86 -2.47 -3.94 11.94
CA GLU A 86 -2.28 -2.56 11.51
C GLU A 86 -0.78 -2.22 11.49
N ARG A 87 -0.35 -1.51 10.45
CA ARG A 87 1.04 -1.06 10.24
C ARG A 87 1.07 0.32 9.63
N ASP A 88 2.01 1.15 10.08
CA ASP A 88 2.35 2.39 9.40
C ASP A 88 3.35 2.06 8.29
N LEU A 89 3.00 2.28 7.02
CA LEU A 89 3.94 2.20 5.89
C LEU A 89 4.86 3.43 5.87
N ALA A 90 4.26 4.61 6.08
CA ALA A 90 4.97 5.87 6.27
C ALA A 90 4.46 6.49 7.57
N PRO A 91 5.26 6.58 8.64
CA PRO A 91 4.79 7.09 9.94
C PRO A 91 4.53 8.61 9.95
N GLY A 92 4.78 9.30 8.83
CA GLY A 92 4.44 10.71 8.66
C GLY A 92 5.32 11.67 9.48
N GLY A 93 6.65 11.48 9.47
CA GLY A 93 7.61 12.33 10.19
C GLY A 93 7.45 13.82 9.88
N PRO A 94 8.26 14.43 9.01
CA PRO A 94 7.94 15.74 8.45
C PRO A 94 6.89 15.67 7.33
N GLY A 95 6.53 14.47 6.84
CA GLY A 95 5.82 14.26 5.58
C GLY A 95 4.51 13.48 5.64
N THR A 96 4.10 12.92 4.50
CA THR A 96 2.87 12.13 4.35
C THR A 96 2.88 10.90 5.25
N ARG A 97 1.84 10.75 6.07
CA ARG A 97 1.53 9.52 6.79
C ARG A 97 0.73 8.58 5.89
N LEU A 98 1.08 7.30 5.90
CA LEU A 98 0.35 6.22 5.23
C LEU A 98 0.33 5.00 6.16
N SER A 99 -0.85 4.51 6.51
CA SER A 99 -1.02 3.28 7.29
C SER A 99 -1.94 2.31 6.58
N ILE A 100 -1.75 1.02 6.86
CA ILE A 100 -2.54 -0.08 6.35
C ILE A 100 -3.11 -0.92 7.50
N THR A 101 -4.37 -1.29 7.38
CA THR A 101 -5.03 -2.30 8.20
C THR A 101 -5.48 -3.45 7.30
N LEU A 102 -5.29 -4.69 7.75
CA LEU A 102 -5.83 -5.88 7.10
C LEU A 102 -6.62 -6.69 8.14
N GLY A 103 -7.89 -6.96 7.88
CA GLY A 103 -8.73 -7.71 8.83
C GLY A 103 -10.22 -7.68 8.50
N PRO A 104 -11.08 -8.24 9.37
CA PRO A 104 -12.52 -8.13 9.23
C PRO A 104 -12.97 -6.68 9.48
N ASP A 105 -14.01 -6.26 8.78
CA ASP A 105 -14.58 -4.93 8.89
C ASP A 105 -16.11 -5.03 8.80
N PRO A 106 -16.87 -4.54 9.81
CA PRO A 106 -18.32 -4.68 9.83
C PRO A 106 -19.01 -3.89 8.71
N ASP A 107 -18.35 -2.90 8.12
CA ASP A 107 -18.89 -2.08 7.03
C ASP A 107 -18.84 -2.81 5.67
N PHE A 108 -18.23 -4.00 5.63
CA PHE A 108 -18.02 -4.78 4.41
C PHE A 108 -18.51 -6.22 4.58
N VAL A 109 -19.00 -6.79 3.48
CA VAL A 109 -19.19 -8.25 3.38
C VAL A 109 -17.80 -8.89 3.26
N SER A 110 -17.20 -9.23 4.39
CA SER A 110 -15.86 -9.78 4.52
C SER A 110 -15.86 -11.13 5.23
N SER A 111 -14.82 -11.92 4.99
CA SER A 111 -14.56 -13.17 5.69
C SER A 111 -13.07 -13.28 6.03
N VAL A 112 -12.69 -14.31 6.78
CA VAL A 112 -11.28 -14.59 7.07
C VAL A 112 -10.46 -14.79 5.79
N GLU A 113 -11.05 -15.38 4.75
CA GLU A 113 -10.41 -15.60 3.45
C GLU A 113 -10.44 -14.35 2.55
N LYS A 114 -11.37 -13.42 2.84
CA LYS A 114 -11.60 -12.18 2.08
C LYS A 114 -11.58 -10.98 3.04
N PRO A 115 -10.41 -10.63 3.60
CA PRO A 115 -10.30 -9.53 4.54
C PRO A 115 -10.52 -8.20 3.84
N VAL A 116 -10.80 -7.17 4.62
CA VAL A 116 -10.74 -5.79 4.17
C VAL A 116 -9.32 -5.27 4.35
N CYS A 117 -8.76 -4.74 3.26
CA CYS A 117 -7.62 -3.86 3.30
C CYS A 117 -8.12 -2.43 3.42
N ARG A 118 -7.61 -1.69 4.40
CA ARG A 118 -7.90 -0.28 4.61
C ARG A 118 -6.60 0.51 4.64
N LEU A 119 -6.45 1.47 3.73
CA LEU A 119 -5.38 2.45 3.73
C LEU A 119 -5.88 3.77 4.27
N ARG A 120 -5.11 4.39 5.17
CA ARG A 120 -5.34 5.74 5.66
C ARG A 120 -4.14 6.59 5.32
N TYR A 121 -4.38 7.83 4.90
CA TYR A 121 -3.31 8.78 4.64
C TYR A 121 -3.63 10.13 5.29
N ALA A 122 -2.56 10.85 5.61
CA ALA A 122 -2.60 12.25 6.03
C ALA A 122 -1.39 12.97 5.43
N THR A 123 -1.60 14.13 4.79
CA THR A 123 -0.52 14.94 4.20
C THR A 123 -0.13 16.10 5.10
N GLU A 124 1.05 16.68 4.87
CA GLU A 124 1.51 17.90 5.55
C GLU A 124 0.54 19.07 5.42
N SER A 125 -0.17 19.14 4.29
CA SER A 125 -1.16 20.19 4.01
C SER A 125 -2.49 20.00 4.78
N GLY A 126 -2.60 18.96 5.61
CA GLY A 126 -3.81 18.63 6.37
C GLY A 126 -4.87 17.85 5.58
N MET A 127 -4.54 17.31 4.40
CA MET A 127 -5.46 16.45 3.67
C MET A 127 -5.42 15.04 4.26
N GLU A 128 -6.57 14.53 4.67
CA GLU A 128 -6.73 13.19 5.21
C GLU A 128 -7.73 12.38 4.39
N GLY A 129 -7.52 11.07 4.32
CA GLY A 129 -8.45 10.19 3.62
C GLY A 129 -8.29 8.73 4.02
N THR A 130 -9.33 7.97 3.70
CA THR A 130 -9.36 6.52 3.91
C THR A 130 -9.89 5.85 2.66
N CYS A 131 -9.21 4.80 2.21
CA CYS A 131 -9.67 3.92 1.16
C CYS A 131 -9.74 2.50 1.72
N ALA A 132 -10.85 1.79 1.49
CA ALA A 132 -11.03 0.43 1.95
C ALA A 132 -11.65 -0.44 0.86
N TRP A 133 -11.23 -1.70 0.79
CA TRP A 133 -11.75 -2.69 -0.14
C TRP A 133 -11.52 -4.10 0.36
N VAL A 134 -12.33 -5.03 -0.14
CA VAL A 134 -12.13 -6.46 0.09
C VAL A 134 -11.00 -6.95 -0.82
N THR A 135 -10.05 -7.68 -0.26
CA THR A 135 -8.95 -8.33 -0.98
C THR A 135 -9.01 -9.84 -0.73
N ASP A 136 -8.10 -10.61 -1.30
CA ASP A 136 -7.96 -12.04 -1.07
C ASP A 136 -6.49 -12.48 -1.06
N GLU A 137 -6.26 -13.76 -0.79
CA GLU A 137 -4.92 -14.34 -0.74
C GLU A 137 -4.12 -14.14 -2.03
N THR A 138 -4.75 -14.20 -3.21
CA THR A 138 -4.06 -14.04 -4.49
C THR A 138 -3.51 -12.62 -4.61
N CYS A 139 -4.33 -11.62 -4.30
CA CYS A 139 -3.91 -10.22 -4.28
C CYS A 139 -2.82 -9.96 -3.24
N LEU A 140 -2.92 -10.57 -2.05
CA LEU A 140 -1.94 -10.38 -0.97
C LEU A 140 -0.59 -11.02 -1.28
N ARG A 141 -0.57 -12.18 -1.95
CA ARG A 141 0.67 -12.81 -2.44
C ARG A 141 1.35 -11.95 -3.50
N ALA A 142 0.60 -11.44 -4.47
CA ALA A 142 1.13 -10.53 -5.49
C ALA A 142 1.71 -9.25 -4.86
N TRP A 143 1.01 -8.69 -3.86
CA TRP A 143 1.53 -7.53 -3.13
C TRP A 143 2.82 -7.87 -2.37
N LEU A 144 2.88 -9.02 -1.69
CA LEU A 144 4.06 -9.50 -0.98
C LEU A 144 5.28 -9.64 -1.89
N ASP A 145 5.10 -10.12 -3.13
CA ASP A 145 6.16 -10.20 -4.14
C ASP A 145 6.70 -8.81 -4.53
N GLY A 146 5.79 -7.83 -4.65
CA GLY A 146 6.14 -6.43 -4.89
C GLY A 146 6.95 -5.81 -3.74
N LEU A 147 6.51 -6.01 -2.49
CA LEU A 147 7.23 -5.56 -1.29
C LEU A 147 8.64 -6.19 -1.22
N SER A 148 8.73 -7.50 -1.52
CA SER A 148 9.99 -8.25 -1.55
C SER A 148 10.95 -7.70 -2.60
N SER A 149 10.43 -7.34 -3.77
CA SER A 149 11.21 -6.75 -4.86
C SER A 149 11.83 -5.41 -4.44
N TRP A 150 11.09 -4.55 -3.73
CA TRP A 150 11.61 -3.29 -3.17
C TRP A 150 12.69 -3.53 -2.11
N LEU A 151 12.52 -4.54 -1.24
CA LEU A 151 13.51 -4.87 -0.22
C LEU A 151 14.85 -5.38 -0.79
N ASN A 152 14.85 -5.87 -2.03
CA ASN A 152 16.06 -6.28 -2.74
C ASN A 152 16.77 -5.14 -3.48
N VAL A 153 16.16 -3.94 -3.56
CA VAL A 153 16.80 -2.76 -4.15
C VAL A 153 17.96 -2.30 -3.27
N ALA A 154 19.12 -2.07 -3.90
CA ALA A 154 20.26 -1.46 -3.24
C ALA A 154 19.92 -0.03 -2.82
N ILE A 155 20.25 0.33 -1.58
CA ILE A 155 19.99 1.68 -1.07
C ILE A 155 21.29 2.47 -1.20
N GLY A 156 21.21 3.58 -1.93
CA GLY A 156 22.34 4.45 -2.20
C GLY A 156 23.01 4.95 -0.92
N ALA A 157 24.34 4.95 -0.93
CA ALA A 157 25.22 5.46 0.12
C ALA A 157 25.12 6.98 0.30
#